data_AF-A0A918FBB5-F1
#
_entry.id   AF-A0A918FBB5-F1
#
_cell.length_a   1.000
_cell.length_b   1.000
_cell.length_c   1.000
_cell.angle_alpha   90.00
_cell.angle_beta   90.00
_cell.angle_gamma   90.00
#
_symmetry.space_group_name_H-M   'P 1'
#
loop_
_entity.id
_entity.type
_entity.pdbx_description
1 polymer ?
#
loop_
_entity_poly.entity_id
_entity_poly.type
_entity_poly.pdbx_seq_one_letter_code
_entity_poly.pdbx_strand_id
1 'polypeptide(L)'
;MGSVALGVVAKATRPVVLVRAGEEAAGEQVPAAEGSASTRTGYRDVVLGLDLGDPCDEVIEFAFEAARLRGARLRVVHAWQAPSAAGLGPATSGW
;
A
#
# COMPACT_ATOMS: atom_id res chain seq x y z
N MET A 1 6.36 -13.90 1.40
CA MET A 1 5.80 -14.10 0.05
C MET A 1 6.39 -15.39 -0.52
N GLY A 2 5.58 -16.26 -1.11
CA GLY A 2 6.09 -17.48 -1.76
C GLY A 2 6.71 -17.20 -3.13
N SER A 3 7.54 -18.10 -3.64
CA SER A 3 8.21 -17.95 -4.95
C SER A 3 7.24 -17.78 -6.12
N VAL A 4 6.09 -18.48 -6.07
CA VAL A 4 5.01 -18.36 -7.07
C VAL A 4 4.45 -16.94 -7.10
N ALA A 5 4.13 -16.38 -5.93
CA ALA A 5 3.57 -15.03 -5.84
C ALA A 5 4.53 -13.98 -6.41
N LEU A 6 5.83 -14.09 -6.12
CA LEU A 6 6.83 -13.19 -6.66
C LEU A 6 6.96 -13.33 -8.19
N GLY A 7 7.00 -14.56 -8.69
CA GLY A 7 7.08 -14.84 -10.12
C GLY A 7 5.89 -14.29 -10.90
N VAL A 8 4.68 -14.34 -10.32
CA VAL A 8 3.47 -13.77 -10.92
C VAL A 8 3.51 -12.24 -10.92
N VAL A 9 3.80 -11.61 -9.79
CA VAL A 9 3.89 -10.14 -9.69
C VAL A 9 4.91 -9.56 -10.68
N ALA A 10 6.03 -10.25 -10.88
CA ALA A 10 7.08 -9.78 -11.78
C ALA A 10 6.74 -9.90 -13.28
N LYS A 11 5.76 -10.73 -13.66
CA LYS A 11 5.54 -11.12 -15.08
C LYS A 11 4.11 -10.94 -15.58
N ALA A 12 3.14 -10.73 -14.69
CA ALA A 12 1.76 -10.59 -15.09
C ALA A 12 1.57 -9.33 -15.96
N THR A 13 0.84 -9.49 -17.07
CA THR A 13 0.46 -8.38 -17.96
C THR A 13 -0.89 -7.78 -17.59
N ARG A 14 -1.46 -8.22 -16.46
CA ARG A 14 -2.75 -7.79 -15.91
C ARG A 14 -2.60 -7.59 -14.40
N PRO A 15 -3.45 -6.77 -13.76
CA PRO A 15 -3.38 -6.52 -12.32
C PRO A 15 -3.40 -7.80 -11.48
N VAL A 16 -2.61 -7.83 -10.40
CA VAL A 16 -2.48 -8.97 -9.49
C VAL A 16 -2.89 -8.55 -8.08
N VAL A 17 -3.69 -9.38 -7.41
CA VAL A 17 -4.05 -9.19 -6.00
C VAL A 17 -3.37 -10.26 -5.16
N LEU A 18 -2.68 -9.84 -4.10
CA LEU A 18 -2.03 -10.71 -3.13
C LEU A 18 -2.88 -10.79 -1.87
N VAL A 19 -3.41 -11.98 -1.58
CA VAL A 19 -4.17 -12.26 -0.36
C VAL A 19 -3.29 -13.07 0.59
N ARG A 20 -3.15 -12.61 1.83
CA ARG A 20 -2.42 -13.35 2.86
C ARG A 20 -3.27 -14.53 3.33
N ALA A 21 -2.66 -15.70 3.42
CA ALA A 21 -3.31 -16.89 3.99
C ALA A 21 -3.66 -16.66 5.47
N GLY A 22 -4.87 -17.04 5.87
CA GLY A 22 -5.36 -16.84 7.24
C GLY A 22 -5.85 -15.43 7.55
N GLU A 23 -6.01 -14.55 6.55
CA GLU A 23 -6.77 -13.32 6.74
C GLU A 23 -8.27 -13.64 6.88
N GLU A 24 -8.85 -13.19 7.98
CA GLU A 24 -10.28 -13.29 8.26
C GLU A 24 -10.94 -11.93 8.06
N ALA A 25 -12.25 -11.91 7.76
CA ALA A 25 -13.01 -10.68 7.53
C ALA A 25 -12.91 -9.67 8.69
N ALA A 26 -12.68 -10.15 9.92
CA ALA A 26 -12.49 -9.31 11.11
C ALA A 26 -11.18 -8.50 11.08
N GLY A 27 -10.17 -8.96 10.33
CA GLY A 27 -8.90 -8.24 10.14
C GLY A 27 -9.04 -6.99 9.27
N GLU A 28 -10.05 -6.97 8.39
CA GLU A 28 -10.35 -5.83 7.52
C GLU A 28 -11.06 -4.68 8.24
N GLN A 29 -11.60 -4.94 9.43
CA GLN A 29 -12.31 -3.94 10.22
C GLN A 29 -11.41 -3.22 11.24
N VAL A 30 -11.80 -2.02 11.61
CA VAL A 30 -11.16 -1.25 12.69
C VAL A 30 -11.29 -2.08 13.97
N PRO A 31 -10.19 -2.31 14.73
CA PRO A 31 -10.28 -3.03 16.00
C PRO A 31 -11.33 -2.40 16.92
N ALA A 32 -12.00 -3.21 17.74
CA ALA A 32 -12.83 -2.67 18.81
C ALA A 32 -11.98 -1.79 19.76
N ALA A 33 -12.62 -0.96 20.58
CA ALA A 33 -11.91 -0.12 21.55
C ALA A 33 -10.99 -0.95 22.49
N GLU A 34 -11.33 -2.21 22.71
CA GLU A 34 -10.57 -3.19 23.50
C GLU A 34 -9.40 -3.84 22.70
N GLY A 35 -9.16 -3.45 21.45
CA GLY A 35 -8.09 -3.95 20.59
C GLY A 35 -8.36 -5.30 19.92
N SER A 36 -9.50 -5.93 20.22
CA SER A 36 -9.90 -7.21 19.61
C SER A 36 -10.40 -7.03 18.17
N ALA A 37 -10.22 -8.07 17.36
CA ALA A 37 -10.83 -8.16 16.04
C ALA A 37 -12.37 -8.13 16.18
N SER A 38 -13.03 -7.39 15.30
CA SER A 38 -14.49 -7.23 15.33
C SER A 38 -15.03 -7.36 13.91
N THR A 39 -16.27 -7.82 13.80
CA THR A 39 -17.07 -7.81 12.55
C THR A 39 -18.18 -6.75 12.60
N ARG A 40 -18.24 -5.95 13.68
CA ARG A 40 -19.26 -4.92 13.93
C ARG A 40 -18.77 -3.49 13.77
N THR A 41 -17.50 -3.28 13.47
CA THR A 41 -16.89 -1.95 13.29
C THR A 41 -16.78 -1.61 11.81
N GLY A 42 -16.48 -0.35 11.48
CA GLY A 42 -16.23 0.04 10.10
C GLY A 42 -14.98 -0.62 9.52
N TYR A 43 -14.87 -0.66 8.19
CA TYR A 43 -13.65 -1.09 7.51
C TYR A 43 -12.48 -0.15 7.81
N ARG A 44 -11.25 -0.70 7.83
CA ARG A 44 -10.02 0.09 7.85
C ARG A 44 -9.86 0.89 6.56
N ASP A 45 -9.04 1.93 6.62
CA ASP A 45 -8.71 2.73 5.45
C ASP A 45 -8.17 1.85 4.30
N VAL A 46 -8.65 2.11 3.09
CA VAL A 46 -7.99 1.64 1.86
C VAL A 46 -6.76 2.52 1.66
N VAL A 47 -5.58 1.91 1.47
CA VAL A 47 -4.33 2.65 1.30
C VAL A 47 -3.87 2.56 -0.15
N LEU A 48 -3.65 3.71 -0.78
CA LEU A 48 -3.08 3.84 -2.12
C LEU A 48 -1.64 4.35 -2.02
N GLY A 49 -0.67 3.54 -2.44
CA GLY A 49 0.68 4.01 -2.71
C GLY A 49 0.71 4.72 -4.07
N LEU A 50 1.09 5.99 -4.11
CA LEU A 50 1.12 6.78 -5.34
C LEU A 50 2.53 7.30 -5.60
N ASP A 51 3.09 6.96 -6.76
CA ASP A 51 4.22 7.70 -7.32
C ASP A 51 3.68 8.93 -8.05
N LEU A 52 4.16 10.11 -7.67
CA LEU A 52 3.76 11.37 -8.30
C LEU A 52 4.51 11.62 -9.61
N GLY A 53 5.63 10.93 -9.85
CA GLY A 53 6.40 11.01 -11.09
C GLY A 53 5.81 10.17 -12.23
N ASP A 54 5.07 9.11 -11.88
CA ASP A 54 4.42 8.20 -12.83
C ASP A 54 3.06 7.71 -12.25
N PRO A 55 2.05 8.59 -12.21
CA PRO A 55 0.73 8.22 -11.71
C PRO A 55 0.04 7.26 -12.68
N CYS A 56 -0.66 6.25 -12.15
CA CYS A 56 -1.45 5.29 -12.92
C CYS A 56 -2.95 5.44 -12.59
N ASP A 57 -3.71 5.92 -13.58
CA ASP A 57 -5.13 6.24 -13.42
C ASP A 57 -5.97 5.01 -13.06
N GLU A 58 -5.65 3.83 -13.61
CA GLU A 58 -6.39 2.60 -13.33
C GLU A 58 -6.25 2.17 -11.87
N VAL A 59 -5.09 2.38 -11.26
CA VAL A 59 -4.85 2.07 -9.84
C VAL A 59 -5.55 3.09 -8.94
N ILE A 60 -5.57 4.36 -9.35
CA ILE A 60 -6.30 5.42 -8.66
C ILE A 60 -7.80 5.12 -8.67
N GLU A 61 -8.37 4.83 -9.84
CA GLU A 61 -9.78 4.48 -10.03
C GLU A 61 -10.15 3.25 -9.19
N PHE A 62 -9.34 2.19 -9.27
CA PHE A 62 -9.55 0.99 -8.47
C PHE A 62 -9.57 1.30 -6.97
N ALA A 63 -8.68 2.15 -6.48
CA ALA A 63 -8.61 2.48 -5.05
C ALA A 63 -9.84 3.28 -4.59
N PHE A 64 -10.32 4.24 -5.40
CA PHE A 64 -11.56 4.95 -5.11
C PHE A 64 -12.76 4.01 -5.08
N GLU A 65 -12.89 3.13 -6.07
CA GLU A 65 -13.98 2.16 -6.14
C GLU A 65 -13.93 1.18 -4.96
N ALA A 66 -12.73 0.69 -4.61
CA ALA A 66 -12.50 -0.18 -3.47
C ALA A 66 -12.89 0.48 -2.13
N ALA A 67 -12.63 1.78 -1.97
CA ALA A 67 -13.02 2.54 -0.79
C ALA A 67 -14.54 2.76 -0.75
N ARG A 68 -15.14 3.11 -1.89
CA ARG A 68 -16.59 3.29 -2.05
C ARG A 68 -17.37 2.02 -1.71
N LEU A 69 -16.97 0.87 -2.25
CA LEU A 69 -17.60 -0.43 -2.01
C LEU A 69 -17.55 -0.85 -0.54
N ARG A 70 -16.51 -0.42 0.20
CA ARG A 70 -16.33 -0.74 1.63
C ARG A 70 -16.90 0.33 2.56
N GLY A 71 -17.36 1.48 2.04
CA GLY A 71 -17.67 2.64 2.88
C GLY A 71 -16.46 3.11 3.71
N ALA A 72 -15.26 2.84 3.24
CA ALA A 72 -14.00 3.12 3.93
C ALA A 72 -13.39 4.44 3.44
N ARG A 73 -12.50 5.01 4.25
CA ARG A 73 -11.71 6.18 3.82
C ARG A 73 -10.59 5.71 2.88
N LEU A 74 -10.31 6.50 1.84
CA LEU A 74 -9.11 6.32 1.02
C LEU A 74 -7.96 7.16 1.60
N ARG A 75 -6.83 6.52 1.86
CA ARG A 75 -5.59 7.15 2.34
C ARG A 75 -4.51 7.03 1.28
N VAL A 76 -4.12 8.15 0.68
CA VAL A 76 -3.03 8.19 -0.32
C VAL A 76 -1.71 8.43 0.40
N VAL A 77 -0.73 7.58 0.12
CA VAL A 77 0.63 7.64 0.66
C VAL A 77 1.59 7.77 -0.52
N HIS A 78 2.34 8.87 -0.54
CA HIS A 78 3.44 9.04 -1.47
C HIS A 78 4.75 8.70 -0.76
N ALA A 79 5.52 7.77 -1.32
CA ALA A 79 6.84 7.42 -0.82
C ALA A 79 7.90 8.12 -1.68
N TRP A 80 8.59 9.10 -1.09
CA TRP A 80 9.74 9.74 -1.73
C TRP A 80 11.04 9.08 -1.26
N GLN A 81 11.93 8.74 -2.20
CA GLN A 81 13.29 8.32 -1.88
C GLN A 81 14.16 9.57 -1.79
N ALA A 82 14.60 9.92 -0.57
CA ALA A 82 15.61 10.97 -0.42
C ALA A 82 16.91 10.54 -1.13
N PRO A 83 17.62 11.47 -1.81
CA PRO A 83 18.92 11.14 -2.40
C PRO A 83 19.82 10.51 -1.35
N SER A 84 20.40 9.34 -1.63
CA SER A 84 21.33 8.72 -0.69
C SER A 84 22.55 9.62 -0.53
N ALA A 85 22.93 9.90 0.72
CA ALA A 85 24.12 10.70 1.03
C ALA A 85 25.43 10.09 0.50
N ALA A 86 25.39 8.89 -0.07
CA ALA A 86 26.51 8.24 -0.75
C ALA A 86 27.01 8.98 -2.01
N GLY A 87 26.27 10.00 -2.49
CA GLY A 87 26.72 10.90 -3.57
C GLY A 87 27.53 12.11 -3.11
N LEU A 88 27.53 12.45 -1.81
CA LEU A 88 28.46 13.44 -1.27
C LEU A 88 29.78 12.72 -0.99
N GLY A 89 30.69 12.72 -1.96
CA GLY A 89 32.11 12.54 -1.66
C GLY A 89 32.53 13.51 -0.54
N PRO A 90 33.55 13.19 0.27
CA PRO A 90 33.95 14.06 1.37
C PRO A 90 34.15 15.46 0.82
N ALA A 91 33.36 16.41 1.32
CA ALA A 91 33.60 17.82 1.05
C ALA A 91 34.99 18.11 1.64
N THR A 92 36.00 18.13 0.78
CA THR A 92 37.32 18.62 1.15
C THR A 92 37.16 20.13 1.31
N SER A 93 36.68 20.56 2.46
CA SER A 93 36.70 21.96 2.87
C SER A 93 38.16 22.32 3.16
N GLY A 94 38.87 22.76 2.13
CA GLY A 94 40.14 23.45 2.26
C GLY A 94 39.87 24.92 2.56
N TRP A 95 40.15 25.32 3.80
CA TRP A 95 40.53 26.66 4.22
C TRP A 95 41.74 26.51 5.13
#